data_AF-A0A1G1E7D2-F1
#
_entry.id   AF-A0A1G1E7D2-F1
#
_cell.length_a   1.000
_cell.length_b   1.000
_cell.length_c   1.000
_cell.angle_alpha   90.00
_cell.angle_beta   90.00
_cell.angle_gamma   90.00
#
_symmetry.space_group_name_H-M   'P 1'
#
loop_
_entity.id
_entity.type
_entity.pdbx_description
1 polymer ?
#
loop_
_entity_poly.entity_id
_entity_poly.type
_entity_poly.pdbx_seq_one_letter_code
_entity_poly.pdbx_strand_id
1 'polypeptide(L)'
;MEWDSPSLEKVERSRPERVNQSSPVIDKDDVEQLLLDYHPDHAAMERRVSVGPDASTQLFPQELADLLESDSCLPENFYPHVDLETDVLIIGGGGAGVAGALALEVSGLHVTLATKLRLGDSNTVMAEGGIQAAMGEDDSPRRHFADSYVGGHGKNDPELLRILCENGPKSIRWLAQLGCLFDLNADAAFRLRFGGGTSTPRVLACKDITGLEIMRVLRDALRSTQVLPNHAAVELLDNGQGQVTGGVFWNTQTGKLATISARAVLMATGGSGQLRLQGYPTSNHVGATGDGLVLAYRQGCHLANLDSYQYHPSGASYTEALVGQLVTESIRSIGAQLLNVNGERFIDEMTYRDVVAAAIIKEVVAHRGVKTPFGRHGVWLDTPLIEIKKGAGTLHRQFPGLIHRFKRYGIDPAKQPILVYPTLHYQNGGIKIDSQGRTDVKGLWAAGEVTGGLHGT
;
A
#
# COMPACT_ATOMS: atom_id res chain seq x y z
N MET A 1 -9.72 -27.40 4.66
CA MET A 1 -8.51 -27.30 5.53
C MET A 1 -8.45 -28.50 6.48
N GLU A 2 -8.58 -29.72 5.95
CA GLU A 2 -8.67 -30.94 6.79
C GLU A 2 -7.37 -31.28 7.53
N TRP A 3 -6.26 -30.62 7.17
CA TRP A 3 -4.94 -30.86 7.74
C TRP A 3 -4.74 -30.30 9.16
N ASP A 4 -5.62 -29.41 9.64
CA ASP A 4 -5.58 -28.89 11.02
C ASP A 4 -6.98 -28.85 11.67
N SER A 5 -7.73 -29.94 11.50
CA SER A 5 -9.03 -30.15 12.15
C SER A 5 -8.99 -29.90 13.67
N PRO A 6 -7.95 -30.33 14.44
CA PRO A 6 -7.93 -30.11 15.89
C PRO A 6 -7.91 -28.63 16.30
N SER A 7 -7.18 -27.76 15.59
CA SER A 7 -7.19 -26.32 15.90
C SER A 7 -8.51 -25.68 15.48
N LEU A 8 -9.02 -26.02 14.29
CA LEU A 8 -10.30 -25.50 13.79
C LEU A 8 -11.46 -25.85 14.72
N GLU A 9 -11.53 -27.08 15.23
CA GLU A 9 -12.55 -27.49 16.21
C GLU A 9 -12.52 -26.63 17.48
N LYS A 10 -11.33 -26.24 17.96
CA LYS A 10 -11.21 -25.33 19.12
C LYS A 10 -11.73 -23.94 18.80
N VAL A 11 -11.39 -23.39 17.62
CA VAL A 11 -11.89 -22.09 17.13
C VAL A 11 -13.43 -22.10 17.04
N GLU A 12 -13.99 -23.16 16.47
CA GLU A 12 -15.44 -23.30 16.32
C GLU A 12 -16.13 -23.43 17.68
N ARG A 13 -15.57 -24.24 18.59
CA ARG A 13 -16.09 -24.44 19.95
C ARG A 13 -16.06 -23.16 20.77
N SER A 14 -15.04 -22.32 20.65
CA SER A 14 -14.96 -21.05 21.39
C SER A 14 -15.86 -19.95 20.81
N ARG A 15 -16.38 -20.12 19.59
CA ARG A 15 -17.13 -19.06 18.89
C ARG A 15 -18.34 -18.51 19.64
N PRO A 16 -19.24 -19.34 20.24
CA PRO A 16 -20.42 -18.83 20.95
C PRO A 16 -20.08 -17.89 22.12
N GLU A 17 -19.03 -18.22 22.89
CA GLU A 17 -18.57 -17.40 24.01
C GLU A 17 -17.94 -16.09 23.53
N ARG A 18 -17.21 -16.16 22.41
CA ARG A 18 -16.49 -15.01 21.83
C ARG A 18 -17.37 -13.96 21.15
N VAL A 19 -18.64 -14.26 20.86
CA VAL A 19 -19.57 -13.29 20.24
C VAL A 19 -19.64 -12.00 21.04
N ASN A 20 -19.72 -12.11 22.38
CA ASN A 20 -19.88 -10.99 23.30
C ASN A 20 -18.63 -10.75 24.18
N GLN A 21 -17.51 -11.41 23.88
CA GLN A 21 -16.27 -11.25 24.64
C GLN A 21 -15.68 -9.86 24.41
N SER A 22 -15.32 -9.17 25.49
CA SER A 22 -14.54 -7.93 25.43
C SER A 22 -13.19 -8.14 24.76
N SER A 23 -12.66 -7.12 24.10
CA SER A 23 -11.30 -7.17 23.54
C SER A 23 -10.27 -7.34 24.66
N PRO A 24 -9.24 -8.19 24.47
CA PRO A 24 -8.06 -8.17 25.32
C PRO A 24 -7.45 -6.77 25.34
N VAL A 25 -7.11 -6.28 26.52
CA VAL A 25 -6.44 -4.97 26.71
C VAL A 25 -4.98 -5.24 27.00
N ILE A 26 -4.10 -4.49 26.33
CA ILE A 26 -2.66 -4.50 26.57
C ILE A 26 -2.29 -3.11 27.09
N ASP A 27 -1.54 -3.06 28.19
CA ASP A 27 -1.05 -1.81 28.76
C ASP A 27 0.00 -1.15 27.83
N LYS A 28 0.16 0.17 27.94
CA LYS A 28 1.04 0.92 27.02
C LYS A 28 2.50 0.45 27.04
N ASP A 29 3.04 0.21 28.23
CA ASP A 29 4.42 -0.24 28.39
C ASP A 29 4.62 -1.64 27.77
N ASP A 30 3.61 -2.51 27.88
CA ASP A 30 3.60 -3.83 27.25
C ASP A 30 3.51 -3.74 25.72
N VAL A 31 2.84 -2.71 25.18
CA VAL A 31 2.80 -2.45 23.73
C VAL A 31 4.18 -2.04 23.22
N GLU A 32 4.87 -1.13 23.90
CA GLU A 32 6.21 -0.69 23.50
C GLU A 32 7.19 -1.88 23.49
N GLN A 33 7.17 -2.69 24.55
CA GLN A 33 7.99 -3.89 24.62
C GLN A 33 7.62 -4.92 23.54
N LEU A 34 6.32 -5.12 23.28
CA LEU A 34 5.85 -6.02 22.21
C LEU A 34 6.39 -5.60 20.83
N LEU A 35 6.39 -4.30 20.54
CA LEU A 35 6.91 -3.78 19.28
C LEU A 35 8.42 -4.02 19.18
N LEU A 36 9.20 -3.66 20.21
CA LEU A 36 10.65 -3.86 20.25
C LEU A 36 11.05 -5.33 20.05
N ASP A 37 10.31 -6.25 20.65
CA ASP A 37 10.66 -7.68 20.63
C ASP A 37 10.21 -8.39 19.34
N TYR A 38 9.13 -7.93 18.70
CA TYR A 38 8.45 -8.71 17.65
C TYR A 38 8.10 -7.95 16.37
N HIS A 39 8.12 -6.62 16.34
CA HIS A 39 7.82 -5.89 15.10
C HIS A 39 9.02 -5.99 14.13
N PRO A 40 8.78 -6.25 12.82
CA PRO A 40 9.87 -6.44 11.85
C PRO A 40 10.83 -5.26 11.73
N ASP A 41 10.36 -4.03 11.95
CA ASP A 41 11.23 -2.84 11.87
C ASP A 41 12.32 -2.83 12.95
N HIS A 42 12.15 -3.58 14.05
CA HIS A 42 13.16 -3.70 15.11
C HIS A 42 14.10 -4.91 14.95
N ALA A 43 14.00 -5.66 13.84
CA ALA A 43 14.78 -6.88 13.60
C ALA A 43 16.26 -6.63 13.22
N ALA A 44 16.75 -5.38 13.28
CA ALA A 44 18.13 -4.98 13.00
C ALA A 44 18.66 -5.35 11.60
N MET A 45 17.78 -5.36 10.58
CA MET A 45 18.12 -5.65 9.17
C MET A 45 18.34 -4.38 8.33
N GLU A 46 18.86 -3.34 8.98
CA GLU A 46 19.04 -2.02 8.36
C GLU A 46 20.52 -1.61 8.35
N ARG A 47 20.89 -0.83 7.33
CA ARG A 47 22.24 -0.26 7.23
C ARG A 47 22.20 1.14 6.64
N ARG A 48 23.29 1.88 6.86
CA ARG A 48 23.53 3.14 6.16
C ARG A 48 24.10 2.84 4.77
N VAL A 49 23.65 3.59 3.78
CA VAL A 49 24.28 3.62 2.45
C VAL A 49 25.58 4.43 2.50
N SER A 50 26.49 4.12 1.60
CA SER A 50 27.86 4.64 1.50
C SER A 50 28.04 5.69 0.42
N VAL A 51 27.13 5.74 -0.56
CA VAL A 51 27.15 6.66 -1.70
C VAL A 51 25.81 7.35 -1.87
N GLY A 52 25.78 8.45 -2.62
CA GLY A 52 24.56 9.22 -2.92
C GLY A 52 24.20 10.28 -1.87
N PRO A 53 23.07 10.98 -2.06
CA PRO A 53 22.70 12.16 -1.28
C PRO A 53 22.47 11.88 0.21
N ASP A 54 22.09 10.64 0.57
CA ASP A 54 21.83 10.24 1.96
C ASP A 54 22.95 9.39 2.58
N ALA A 55 24.13 9.36 1.95
CA ALA A 55 25.29 8.60 2.42
C ALA A 55 25.58 8.86 3.91
N SER A 56 25.58 7.78 4.70
CA SER A 56 25.82 7.80 6.15
C SER A 56 24.85 8.64 6.98
N THR A 57 23.71 9.11 6.43
CA THR A 57 22.78 10.01 7.15
C THR A 57 21.62 9.30 7.83
N GLN A 58 21.04 8.28 7.20
CA GLN A 58 19.88 7.54 7.69
C GLN A 58 20.02 6.03 7.45
N LEU A 59 19.13 5.26 8.07
CA LEU A 59 19.04 3.81 7.92
C LEU A 59 18.11 3.45 6.78
N PHE A 60 18.42 2.35 6.10
CA PHE A 60 17.62 1.74 5.06
C PHE A 60 17.58 0.23 5.28
N PRO A 61 16.46 -0.46 4.98
CA PRO A 61 16.44 -1.91 4.88
C PRO A 61 17.53 -2.39 3.94
N GLN A 62 18.23 -3.45 4.34
CA GLN A 62 19.39 -3.96 3.61
C GLN A 62 19.09 -4.19 2.12
N GLU A 63 17.94 -4.79 1.79
CA GLU A 63 17.56 -5.09 0.41
C GLU A 63 17.38 -3.83 -0.44
N LEU A 64 16.84 -2.75 0.14
CA LEU A 64 16.74 -1.47 -0.56
C LEU A 64 18.11 -0.80 -0.67
N ALA A 65 18.90 -0.82 0.41
CA ALA A 65 20.24 -0.23 0.42
C ALA A 65 21.13 -0.84 -0.68
N ASP A 66 21.06 -2.16 -0.89
CA ASP A 66 21.79 -2.85 -1.96
C ASP A 66 21.41 -2.33 -3.36
N LEU A 67 20.14 -1.99 -3.57
CA LEU A 67 19.66 -1.41 -4.83
C LEU A 67 20.02 0.07 -4.98
N LEU A 68 19.97 0.85 -3.91
CA LEU A 68 20.35 2.27 -3.94
C LEU A 68 21.84 2.46 -4.29
N GLU A 69 22.69 1.51 -3.90
CA GLU A 69 24.12 1.49 -4.19
C GLU A 69 24.47 0.74 -5.49
N SER A 70 23.47 0.26 -6.22
CA SER A 70 23.69 -0.47 -7.48
C SER A 70 23.99 0.46 -8.66
N ASP A 71 24.88 -0.01 -9.52
CA ASP A 71 25.20 0.66 -10.79
C ASP A 71 23.99 0.69 -11.73
N SER A 72 24.04 1.62 -12.69
CA SER A 72 23.08 1.63 -13.80
C SER A 72 23.18 0.33 -14.60
N CYS A 73 22.04 -0.20 -15.05
CA CYS A 73 22.03 -1.37 -15.93
C CYS A 73 22.30 -1.02 -17.40
N LEU A 74 22.53 0.26 -17.71
CA LEU A 74 22.94 0.71 -19.03
C LEU A 74 24.41 0.36 -19.31
N PRO A 75 24.77 0.02 -20.56
CA PRO A 75 26.18 -0.13 -20.94
C PRO A 75 26.97 1.15 -20.67
N GLU A 76 28.23 1.04 -20.24
CA GLU A 76 29.11 2.20 -19.99
C GLU A 76 29.27 3.13 -21.20
N ASN A 77 29.17 2.57 -22.42
CA ASN A 77 29.26 3.29 -23.68
C ASN A 77 27.88 3.68 -24.25
N PHE A 78 26.81 3.60 -23.47
CA PHE A 78 25.48 4.01 -23.89
C PHE A 78 25.45 5.52 -24.13
N TYR A 79 25.02 5.91 -25.32
CA TYR A 79 24.78 7.31 -25.66
C TYR A 79 23.30 7.50 -26.01
N PRO A 80 22.55 8.35 -25.29
CA PRO A 80 21.12 8.52 -25.53
C PRO A 80 20.88 9.18 -26.89
N HIS A 81 20.07 8.53 -27.72
CA HIS A 81 19.51 9.09 -28.95
C HIS A 81 18.01 9.30 -28.73
N VAL A 82 17.52 10.54 -28.88
CA VAL A 82 16.13 10.87 -28.59
C VAL A 82 15.20 10.16 -29.59
N ASP A 83 14.38 9.24 -29.08
CA ASP A 83 13.37 8.52 -29.86
C ASP A 83 12.00 9.22 -29.79
N LEU A 84 11.75 9.96 -28.71
CA LEU A 84 10.51 10.69 -28.46
C LEU A 84 10.77 11.97 -27.65
N GLU A 85 10.10 13.06 -28.02
CA GLU A 85 10.07 14.31 -27.27
C GLU A 85 8.68 14.59 -26.72
N THR A 86 8.60 15.12 -25.51
CA THR A 86 7.33 15.47 -24.84
C THR A 86 7.53 16.69 -23.93
N ASP A 87 6.46 17.41 -23.60
CA ASP A 87 6.58 18.49 -22.61
C ASP A 87 6.69 17.90 -21.20
N VAL A 88 5.84 16.92 -20.89
CA VAL A 88 5.80 16.26 -19.58
C VAL A 88 5.84 14.75 -19.75
N LEU A 89 6.83 14.13 -19.10
CA LEU A 89 6.97 12.69 -19.00
C LEU A 89 6.49 12.22 -17.62
N ILE A 90 5.49 11.33 -17.60
CA ILE A 90 5.00 10.69 -16.38
C ILE A 90 5.52 9.25 -16.36
N ILE A 91 6.20 8.87 -15.30
CA ILE A 91 6.75 7.52 -15.12
C ILE A 91 5.92 6.78 -14.08
N GLY A 92 4.99 5.94 -14.55
CA GLY A 92 4.07 5.16 -13.72
C GLY A 92 2.60 5.35 -14.12
N GLY A 93 1.91 4.23 -14.33
CA GLY A 93 0.51 4.19 -14.79
C GLY A 93 -0.50 3.79 -13.71
N GLY A 94 -0.17 4.04 -12.44
CA GLY A 94 -1.08 3.88 -11.31
C GLY A 94 -1.92 5.14 -11.05
N GLY A 95 -2.63 5.18 -9.92
CA GLY A 95 -3.58 6.25 -9.61
C GLY A 95 -2.97 7.64 -9.63
N ALA A 96 -1.79 7.82 -9.03
CA ALA A 96 -1.11 9.12 -9.00
C ALA A 96 -0.68 9.58 -10.41
N GLY A 97 -0.11 8.69 -11.22
CA GLY A 97 0.34 9.02 -12.58
C GLY A 97 -0.82 9.37 -13.51
N VAL A 98 -1.90 8.59 -13.46
CA VAL A 98 -3.09 8.88 -14.29
C VAL A 98 -3.82 10.12 -13.79
N ALA A 99 -3.92 10.35 -12.48
CA ALA A 99 -4.47 11.60 -11.95
C ALA A 99 -3.63 12.83 -12.36
N GLY A 100 -2.30 12.72 -12.34
CA GLY A 100 -1.39 13.75 -12.83
C GLY A 100 -1.58 14.01 -14.33
N ALA A 101 -1.73 12.96 -15.14
CA ALA A 101 -2.00 13.07 -16.57
C ALA A 101 -3.34 13.79 -16.84
N LEU A 102 -4.41 13.43 -16.12
CA LEU A 102 -5.73 14.07 -16.22
C LEU A 102 -5.68 15.55 -15.84
N ALA A 103 -4.91 15.91 -14.80
CA ALA A 103 -4.75 17.30 -14.39
C ALA A 103 -4.06 18.15 -15.48
N LEU A 104 -3.30 17.52 -16.39
CA LEU A 104 -2.58 18.18 -17.47
C LEU A 104 -3.35 18.20 -18.80
N GLU A 105 -4.47 17.48 -18.97
CA GLU A 105 -5.16 17.40 -20.27
C GLU A 105 -5.64 18.75 -20.81
N VAL A 106 -5.98 19.69 -19.91
CA VAL A 106 -6.45 21.03 -20.27
C VAL A 106 -5.32 22.06 -20.40
N SER A 107 -4.07 21.65 -20.23
CA SER A 107 -2.91 22.56 -20.26
C SER A 107 -2.41 22.88 -21.68
N GLY A 108 -2.79 22.06 -22.67
CA GLY A 108 -2.25 22.13 -24.04
C GLY A 108 -0.82 21.55 -24.18
N LEU A 109 -0.25 21.01 -23.10
CA LEU A 109 1.06 20.36 -23.13
C LEU A 109 0.98 18.96 -23.74
N HIS A 110 2.04 18.56 -24.43
CA HIS A 110 2.21 17.18 -24.86
C HIS A 110 2.65 16.33 -23.66
N VAL A 111 1.83 15.35 -23.29
CA VAL A 111 2.09 14.48 -22.13
C VAL A 111 2.27 13.05 -22.59
N THR A 112 3.38 12.45 -22.19
CA THR A 112 3.66 11.03 -22.38
C THR A 112 3.69 10.33 -21.03
N LEU A 113 2.90 9.27 -20.88
CA LEU A 113 2.92 8.40 -19.70
C LEU A 113 3.57 7.07 -20.07
N ALA A 114 4.74 6.81 -19.52
CA ALA A 114 5.43 5.54 -19.64
C ALA A 114 5.14 4.66 -18.42
N THR A 115 4.82 3.39 -18.64
CA THR A 115 4.59 2.44 -17.56
C THR A 115 5.12 1.07 -17.92
N LYS A 116 5.76 0.40 -16.96
CA LYS A 116 6.41 -0.90 -17.18
C LYS A 116 5.46 -2.05 -17.42
N LEU A 117 4.21 -1.92 -16.97
CA LEU A 117 3.13 -2.90 -17.21
C LEU A 117 2.09 -2.29 -18.16
N ARG A 118 0.83 -2.70 -18.02
CA ARG A 118 -0.30 -2.09 -18.74
C ARG A 118 -0.89 -0.94 -17.92
N LEU A 119 -1.58 -0.01 -18.58
CA LEU A 119 -2.29 1.06 -17.89
C LEU A 119 -3.35 0.49 -16.96
N GLY A 120 -3.27 0.83 -15.66
CA GLY A 120 -4.13 0.27 -14.61
C GLY A 120 -3.66 -1.06 -14.03
N ASP A 121 -2.66 -1.72 -14.62
CA ASP A 121 -2.04 -2.94 -14.06
C ASP A 121 -0.97 -2.54 -13.02
N SER A 122 -1.44 -2.12 -11.84
CA SER A 122 -0.65 -1.39 -10.85
C SER A 122 -1.07 -1.70 -9.41
N ASN A 123 -0.27 -1.28 -8.43
CA ASN A 123 -0.63 -1.46 -7.01
C ASN A 123 -1.98 -0.83 -6.65
N THR A 124 -2.39 0.23 -7.35
CA THR A 124 -3.66 0.92 -7.09
C THR A 124 -4.87 0.00 -7.25
N VAL A 125 -4.90 -0.93 -8.21
CA VAL A 125 -6.07 -1.83 -8.38
C VAL A 125 -6.22 -2.85 -7.26
N MET A 126 -5.16 -3.06 -6.47
CA MET A 126 -5.15 -4.00 -5.35
C MET A 126 -5.78 -3.42 -4.08
N ALA A 127 -6.09 -2.12 -4.04
CA ALA A 127 -6.67 -1.50 -2.85
C ALA A 127 -8.13 -1.93 -2.62
N GLU A 128 -8.40 -2.53 -1.47
CA GLU A 128 -9.73 -3.06 -1.12
C GLU A 128 -10.49 -2.12 -0.19
N GLY A 129 -9.88 -1.81 0.96
CA GLY A 129 -10.56 -1.28 2.15
C GLY A 129 -11.23 0.08 1.98
N GLY A 130 -10.65 0.98 1.17
CA GLY A 130 -11.24 2.28 0.90
C GLY A 130 -10.23 3.41 0.72
N ILE A 131 -10.75 4.63 0.72
CA ILE A 131 -10.02 5.91 0.68
C ILE A 131 -10.56 6.83 1.79
N GLN A 132 -9.68 7.52 2.51
CA GLN A 132 -10.08 8.39 3.62
C GLN A 132 -10.30 9.83 3.18
N ALA A 133 -11.44 10.42 3.57
CA ALA A 133 -11.70 11.85 3.45
C ALA A 133 -12.77 12.29 4.45
N ALA A 134 -12.59 13.47 5.04
CA ALA A 134 -13.53 14.06 5.99
C ALA A 134 -14.79 14.57 5.25
N MET A 135 -15.71 13.65 4.97
CA MET A 135 -16.97 13.88 4.25
C MET A 135 -18.20 13.83 5.16
N GLY A 136 -18.04 13.36 6.41
CA GLY A 136 -19.13 13.25 7.38
C GLY A 136 -19.50 14.59 8.01
N GLU A 137 -20.75 14.72 8.46
CA GLU A 137 -21.28 15.95 9.06
C GLU A 137 -20.52 16.37 10.33
N ASP A 138 -20.12 15.40 11.16
CA ASP A 138 -19.37 15.62 12.41
C ASP A 138 -17.84 15.53 12.24
N ASP A 139 -17.35 15.30 11.03
CA ASP A 139 -15.92 15.20 10.72
C ASP A 139 -15.34 16.51 10.16
N SER A 140 -14.02 16.64 10.14
CA SER A 140 -13.35 17.78 9.52
C SER A 140 -11.93 17.43 9.08
N PRO A 141 -11.36 18.18 8.12
CA PRO A 141 -9.94 18.06 7.78
C PRO A 141 -9.00 18.15 9.00
N ARG A 142 -9.36 18.92 10.03
CA ARG A 142 -8.58 19.05 11.27
C ARG A 142 -8.60 17.77 12.11
N ARG A 143 -9.75 17.10 12.22
CA ARG A 143 -9.84 15.80 12.91
C ARG A 143 -9.08 14.73 12.14
N HIS A 144 -9.24 14.70 10.82
CA HIS A 144 -8.47 13.80 9.95
C HIS A 144 -6.96 14.01 10.14
N PHE A 145 -6.50 15.26 10.12
CA PHE A 145 -5.10 15.61 10.39
C PHE A 145 -4.64 15.09 11.75
N ALA A 146 -5.41 15.33 12.82
CA ALA A 146 -5.04 14.91 14.17
C ALA A 146 -4.88 13.38 14.27
N ASP A 147 -5.84 12.62 13.74
CA ASP A 147 -5.77 11.15 13.72
C ASP A 147 -4.54 10.66 12.93
N SER A 148 -4.31 11.23 11.74
CA SER A 148 -3.18 10.85 10.89
C SER A 148 -1.82 11.26 11.47
N TYR A 149 -1.73 12.40 12.15
CA TYR A 149 -0.50 12.86 12.79
C TYR A 149 -0.12 11.99 14.00
N VAL A 150 -1.12 11.55 14.77
CA VAL A 150 -0.92 10.53 15.81
C VAL A 150 -0.51 9.20 15.19
N GLY A 151 -1.19 8.76 14.13
CA GLY A 151 -0.90 7.50 13.44
C GLY A 151 0.48 7.44 12.77
N GLY A 152 1.07 8.59 12.41
CA GLY A 152 2.45 8.69 11.93
C GLY A 152 3.47 9.07 13.01
N HIS A 153 3.10 8.94 14.29
CA HIS A 153 3.96 9.20 15.46
C HIS A 153 4.56 10.61 15.49
N GLY A 154 3.87 11.59 14.91
CA GLY A 154 4.34 12.97 14.77
C GLY A 154 5.52 13.14 13.81
N LYS A 155 5.87 12.10 13.04
CA LYS A 155 6.96 12.10 12.04
C LYS A 155 6.50 12.54 10.65
N ASN A 156 5.20 12.80 10.48
CA ASN A 156 4.66 13.36 9.23
C ASN A 156 5.22 14.76 8.98
N ASP A 157 5.40 15.12 7.71
CA ASP A 157 5.49 16.50 7.27
C ASP A 157 4.11 17.17 7.48
N PRO A 158 4.01 18.18 8.37
CA PRO A 158 2.72 18.80 8.69
C PRO A 158 2.09 19.54 7.51
N GLU A 159 2.88 20.08 6.58
CA GLU A 159 2.36 20.80 5.43
C GLU A 159 1.76 19.84 4.41
N LEU A 160 2.47 18.74 4.08
CA LEU A 160 1.96 17.70 3.20
C LEU A 160 0.69 17.04 3.78
N LEU A 161 0.70 16.71 5.07
CA LEU A 161 -0.46 16.10 5.73
C LEU A 161 -1.67 17.02 5.75
N ARG A 162 -1.46 18.33 6.00
CA ARG A 162 -2.52 19.33 5.95
C ARG A 162 -3.14 19.40 4.55
N ILE A 163 -2.30 19.44 3.50
CA ILE A 163 -2.76 19.49 2.11
C ILE A 163 -3.60 18.25 1.77
N LEU A 164 -3.16 17.05 2.16
CA LEU A 164 -3.93 15.82 1.98
C LEU A 164 -5.32 15.93 2.64
N CYS A 165 -5.35 16.30 3.92
CA CYS A 165 -6.58 16.32 4.71
C CYS A 165 -7.57 17.37 4.21
N GLU A 166 -7.09 18.56 3.83
CA GLU A 166 -7.94 19.64 3.30
C GLU A 166 -8.44 19.34 1.88
N ASN A 167 -7.65 18.71 1.02
CA ASN A 167 -8.04 18.41 -0.36
C ASN A 167 -8.82 17.10 -0.50
N GLY A 168 -8.73 16.18 0.46
CA GLY A 168 -9.43 14.88 0.43
C GLY A 168 -10.91 14.98 0.02
N PRO A 169 -11.72 15.85 0.65
CA PRO A 169 -13.12 16.02 0.28
C PRO A 169 -13.35 16.48 -1.17
N LYS A 170 -12.45 17.31 -1.71
CA LYS A 170 -12.51 17.76 -3.11
C LYS A 170 -12.15 16.60 -4.05
N SER A 171 -11.12 15.82 -3.71
CA SER A 171 -10.70 14.65 -4.48
C SER A 171 -11.79 13.58 -4.57
N ILE A 172 -12.52 13.32 -3.48
CA ILE A 172 -13.66 12.39 -3.48
C ILE A 172 -14.77 12.86 -4.41
N ARG A 173 -15.14 14.15 -4.35
CA ARG A 173 -16.16 14.70 -5.25
C ARG A 173 -15.72 14.63 -6.71
N TRP A 174 -14.45 14.88 -7.00
CA TRP A 174 -13.89 14.73 -8.33
C TRP A 174 -13.97 13.28 -8.83
N LEU A 175 -13.57 12.29 -8.01
CA LEU A 175 -13.72 10.87 -8.37
C LEU A 175 -15.18 10.49 -8.60
N ALA A 176 -16.11 10.97 -7.76
CA ALA A 176 -17.54 10.74 -7.95
C ALA A 176 -18.05 11.36 -9.26
N GLN A 177 -17.59 12.56 -9.63
CA GLN A 177 -17.92 13.21 -10.91
C GLN A 177 -17.38 12.45 -12.11
N LEU A 178 -16.21 11.79 -11.99
CA LEU A 178 -15.69 10.87 -13.01
C LEU A 178 -16.47 9.54 -13.10
N GLY A 179 -17.41 9.30 -12.17
CA GLY A 179 -18.27 8.12 -12.17
C GLY A 179 -17.82 7.00 -11.24
N CYS A 180 -17.05 7.32 -10.18
CA CYS A 180 -16.65 6.35 -9.16
C CYS A 180 -17.86 5.96 -8.31
N LEU A 181 -18.17 4.66 -8.25
CA LEU A 181 -19.35 4.13 -7.56
C LEU A 181 -19.08 3.85 -6.07
N PHE A 182 -18.90 4.91 -5.29
CA PHE A 182 -18.82 4.81 -3.83
C PHE A 182 -20.12 4.27 -3.23
N ASP A 183 -20.00 3.46 -2.18
CA ASP A 183 -21.15 2.92 -1.45
C ASP A 183 -21.98 4.06 -0.83
N LEU A 184 -23.30 3.97 -0.98
CA LEU A 184 -24.26 4.93 -0.44
C LEU A 184 -25.15 4.31 0.63
N ASN A 185 -25.64 5.16 1.53
CA ASN A 185 -26.73 4.85 2.44
C ASN A 185 -28.08 4.92 1.70
N ALA A 186 -29.17 4.55 2.39
CA ALA A 186 -30.52 4.56 1.81
C ALA A 186 -31.03 5.96 1.43
N ASP A 187 -30.49 7.00 2.08
CA ASP A 187 -30.74 8.42 1.81
C ASP A 187 -29.83 9.01 0.72
N ALA A 188 -29.05 8.16 0.03
CA ALA A 188 -28.06 8.52 -0.98
C ALA A 188 -26.85 9.32 -0.47
N ALA A 189 -26.65 9.48 0.84
CA ALA A 189 -25.41 9.99 1.41
C ALA A 189 -24.27 8.95 1.29
N PHE A 190 -23.01 9.40 1.30
CA PHE A 190 -21.87 8.47 1.30
C PHE A 190 -21.90 7.58 2.55
N ARG A 191 -21.71 6.28 2.35
CA ARG A 191 -21.57 5.33 3.45
C ARG A 191 -20.14 5.37 3.97
N LEU A 192 -19.96 5.98 5.14
CA LEU A 192 -18.67 6.09 5.82
C LEU A 192 -18.44 4.93 6.79
N ARG A 193 -17.20 4.44 6.85
CA ARG A 193 -16.77 3.34 7.73
C ARG A 193 -15.63 3.81 8.65
N PHE A 194 -15.48 3.15 9.79
CA PHE A 194 -14.27 3.27 10.61
C PHE A 194 -13.09 2.58 9.92
N GLY A 195 -11.91 3.22 9.99
CA GLY A 195 -10.63 2.58 9.73
C GLY A 195 -9.83 2.42 11.03
N GLY A 196 -8.78 1.60 11.02
CA GLY A 196 -7.84 1.52 12.14
C GLY A 196 -7.27 2.91 12.49
N GLY A 197 -7.20 3.22 13.78
CA GLY A 197 -6.66 4.50 14.28
C GLY A 197 -7.53 5.74 14.03
N THR A 198 -8.74 5.60 13.46
CA THR A 198 -9.63 6.75 13.20
C THR A 198 -10.55 7.04 14.40
N SER A 199 -10.72 8.32 14.76
CA SER A 199 -11.64 8.75 15.81
C SER A 199 -13.09 8.88 15.35
N THR A 200 -13.34 8.96 14.04
CA THR A 200 -14.68 9.04 13.44
C THR A 200 -14.72 8.35 12.06
N PRO A 201 -15.88 7.83 11.60
CA PRO A 201 -15.99 7.19 10.30
C PRO A 201 -15.68 8.14 9.14
N ARG A 202 -14.69 7.80 8.32
CA ARG A 202 -14.32 8.60 7.14
C ARG A 202 -13.78 7.80 5.96
N VAL A 203 -13.81 6.47 6.06
CA VAL A 203 -13.39 5.59 4.97
C VAL A 203 -14.56 5.44 3.99
N LEU A 204 -14.36 5.90 2.75
CA LEU A 204 -15.24 5.62 1.62
C LEU A 204 -14.75 4.37 0.90
N ALA A 205 -15.67 3.54 0.42
CA ALA A 205 -15.34 2.30 -0.27
C ALA A 205 -16.28 2.03 -1.43
N CYS A 206 -15.82 1.20 -2.37
CA CYS A 206 -16.65 0.58 -3.40
C CYS A 206 -16.67 -0.92 -3.09
N LYS A 207 -17.54 -1.34 -2.15
CA LYS A 207 -17.49 -2.67 -1.52
C LYS A 207 -16.09 -3.03 -0.99
N ASP A 208 -15.41 -3.99 -1.63
CA ASP A 208 -14.05 -4.47 -1.36
C ASP A 208 -13.13 -4.36 -2.59
N ILE A 209 -13.46 -3.48 -3.55
CA ILE A 209 -12.72 -3.28 -4.82
C ILE A 209 -12.45 -1.80 -5.11
N THR A 210 -12.29 -0.98 -4.07
CA THR A 210 -12.22 0.49 -4.17
C THR A 210 -11.12 0.96 -5.14
N GLY A 211 -9.94 0.37 -5.08
CA GLY A 211 -8.81 0.71 -5.95
C GLY A 211 -9.05 0.36 -7.42
N LEU A 212 -9.69 -0.77 -7.68
CA LEU A 212 -10.10 -1.18 -9.02
C LEU A 212 -11.10 -0.19 -9.62
N GLU A 213 -12.07 0.25 -8.82
CA GLU A 213 -13.09 1.21 -9.25
C GLU A 213 -12.49 2.61 -9.50
N ILE A 214 -11.59 3.07 -8.62
CA ILE A 214 -10.84 4.33 -8.82
C ILE A 214 -10.02 4.26 -10.12
N MET A 215 -9.25 3.19 -10.33
CA MET A 215 -8.47 3.09 -11.57
C MET A 215 -9.34 2.95 -12.82
N ARG A 216 -10.49 2.29 -12.72
CA ARG A 216 -11.44 2.20 -13.84
C ARG A 216 -11.83 3.61 -14.30
N VAL A 217 -12.29 4.47 -13.40
CA VAL A 217 -12.75 5.82 -13.78
C VAL A 217 -11.61 6.73 -14.22
N LEU A 218 -10.43 6.62 -13.60
CA LEU A 218 -9.27 7.40 -14.01
C LEU A 218 -8.81 7.03 -15.42
N ARG A 219 -8.70 5.73 -15.71
CA ARG A 219 -8.35 5.24 -17.05
C ARG A 219 -9.42 5.62 -18.07
N ASP A 220 -10.68 5.43 -17.72
CA ASP A 220 -11.81 5.71 -18.61
C ASP A 220 -11.98 7.22 -18.85
N ALA A 221 -11.40 8.10 -18.03
CA ALA A 221 -11.39 9.55 -18.23
C ALA A 221 -10.23 10.04 -19.11
N LEU A 222 -9.13 9.29 -19.20
CA LEU A 222 -7.92 9.69 -19.94
C LEU A 222 -8.18 9.66 -21.47
N ARG A 223 -7.77 10.71 -22.18
CA ARG A 223 -8.01 10.92 -23.61
C ARG A 223 -6.76 11.34 -24.39
N SER A 224 -6.08 12.40 -23.95
CA SER A 224 -5.09 13.11 -24.77
C SER A 224 -3.65 12.65 -24.53
N THR A 225 -3.39 11.99 -23.40
CA THR A 225 -2.06 11.52 -23.02
C THR A 225 -1.60 10.36 -23.89
N GLN A 226 -0.37 10.44 -24.42
CA GLN A 226 0.27 9.32 -25.10
C GLN A 226 0.73 8.29 -24.06
N VAL A 227 0.13 7.10 -24.08
CA VAL A 227 0.49 6.03 -23.14
C VAL A 227 1.45 5.04 -23.80
N LEU A 228 2.59 4.81 -23.17
CA LEU A 228 3.60 3.83 -23.55
C LEU A 228 3.60 2.66 -22.55
N PRO A 229 2.76 1.63 -22.75
CA PRO A 229 2.77 0.45 -21.91
C PRO A 229 4.02 -0.39 -22.16
N ASN A 230 4.40 -1.24 -21.20
CA ASN A 230 5.59 -2.10 -21.27
C ASN A 230 6.92 -1.34 -21.41
N HIS A 231 6.97 -0.07 -21.01
CA HIS A 231 8.19 0.74 -20.99
C HIS A 231 8.65 0.93 -19.55
N ALA A 232 9.61 0.11 -19.12
CA ALA A 232 10.21 0.20 -17.80
C ALA A 232 11.31 1.25 -17.80
N ALA A 233 11.23 2.25 -16.94
CA ALA A 233 12.33 3.20 -16.77
C ALA A 233 13.56 2.48 -16.23
N VAL A 234 14.71 2.69 -16.87
CA VAL A 234 15.99 2.11 -16.47
C VAL A 234 17.01 3.16 -16.04
N GLU A 235 16.88 4.39 -16.52
CA GLU A 235 17.71 5.51 -16.09
C GLU A 235 17.00 6.86 -16.28
N LEU A 236 17.31 7.85 -15.45
CA LEU A 236 16.95 9.25 -15.67
C LEU A 236 18.07 9.99 -16.42
N LEU A 237 17.70 10.97 -17.24
CA LEU A 237 18.65 11.79 -17.98
C LEU A 237 18.66 13.20 -17.43
N ASP A 238 19.82 13.84 -17.44
CA ASP A 238 19.98 15.26 -17.09
C ASP A 238 20.78 16.03 -18.14
N ASN A 239 20.85 17.35 -17.97
CA ASN A 239 21.59 18.25 -18.86
C ASN A 239 23.07 18.49 -18.46
N GLY A 240 23.63 17.65 -17.57
CA GLY A 240 24.95 17.83 -16.98
C GLY A 240 25.04 18.96 -15.95
N GLN A 241 23.94 19.65 -15.66
CA GLN A 241 23.85 20.76 -14.70
C GLN A 241 22.85 20.46 -13.56
N GLY A 242 22.49 19.18 -13.37
CA GLY A 242 21.60 18.73 -12.31
C GLY A 242 20.11 19.04 -12.55
N GLN A 243 19.69 19.24 -13.81
CA GLN A 243 18.28 19.29 -14.20
C GLN A 243 17.91 18.06 -15.03
N VAL A 244 16.91 17.31 -14.57
CA VAL A 244 16.35 16.16 -15.28
C VAL A 244 15.69 16.62 -16.58
N THR A 245 15.98 15.91 -17.67
CA THR A 245 15.55 16.20 -19.04
C THR A 245 14.92 15.00 -19.75
N GLY A 246 14.60 13.93 -19.01
CA GLY A 246 13.95 12.75 -19.57
C GLY A 246 14.39 11.46 -18.90
N GLY A 247 14.30 10.36 -19.65
CA GLY A 247 14.73 9.05 -19.18
C GLY A 247 14.95 8.04 -20.30
N VAL A 248 15.64 6.96 -19.96
CA VAL A 248 15.83 5.78 -20.80
C VAL A 248 14.89 4.69 -20.32
N PHE A 249 14.25 4.02 -21.27
CA PHE A 249 13.23 3.03 -21.02
C PHE A 249 13.57 1.73 -21.74
N TRP A 250 13.39 0.60 -21.06
CA TRP A 250 13.42 -0.71 -21.66
C TRP A 250 12.00 -1.14 -22.05
N ASN A 251 11.78 -1.37 -23.34
CA ASN A 251 10.54 -1.93 -23.85
C ASN A 251 10.56 -3.45 -23.65
N THR A 252 9.80 -3.94 -22.67
CA THR A 252 9.81 -5.35 -22.27
C THR A 252 9.21 -6.30 -23.31
N GLN A 253 8.49 -5.78 -24.31
CA GLN A 253 7.96 -6.58 -25.42
C GLN A 253 8.95 -6.75 -26.56
N THR A 254 9.72 -5.70 -26.87
CA THR A 254 10.65 -5.71 -28.02
C THR A 254 12.11 -5.95 -27.62
N GLY A 255 12.43 -5.82 -26.33
CA GLY A 255 13.78 -5.90 -25.80
C GLY A 255 14.64 -4.67 -26.08
N LYS A 256 14.09 -3.62 -26.72
CA LYS A 256 14.84 -2.43 -27.12
C LYS A 256 14.82 -1.35 -26.05
N LEU A 257 15.88 -0.54 -26.01
CA LEU A 257 15.91 0.71 -25.27
C LEU A 257 15.25 1.83 -26.09
N ALA A 258 14.61 2.76 -25.41
CA ALA A 258 14.04 3.98 -25.97
C ALA A 258 14.37 5.17 -25.06
N THR A 259 14.79 6.28 -25.65
CA THR A 259 15.11 7.52 -24.95
C THR A 259 13.96 8.50 -25.13
N ILE A 260 13.39 8.99 -24.04
CA ILE A 260 12.35 10.00 -24.06
C ILE A 260 12.90 11.28 -23.46
N SER A 261 12.97 12.35 -24.25
CA SER A 261 13.31 13.69 -23.77
C SER A 261 12.06 14.42 -23.29
N ALA A 262 12.17 15.11 -22.16
CA ALA A 262 11.09 15.85 -21.53
C ALA A 262 11.56 17.14 -20.88
N ARG A 263 10.69 18.15 -20.83
CA ARG A 263 10.96 19.41 -20.11
C ARG A 263 10.70 19.29 -18.61
N ALA A 264 9.83 18.36 -18.22
CA ALA A 264 9.51 18.01 -16.84
C ALA A 264 9.21 16.52 -16.71
N VAL A 265 9.62 15.91 -15.61
CA VAL A 265 9.37 14.49 -15.30
C VAL A 265 8.60 14.36 -13.99
N LEU A 266 7.52 13.58 -13.99
CA LEU A 266 6.75 13.20 -12.81
C LEU A 266 6.96 11.70 -12.51
N MET A 267 7.55 11.40 -11.35
CA MET A 267 7.68 10.05 -10.82
C MET A 267 6.40 9.62 -10.10
N ALA A 268 5.80 8.52 -10.55
CA ALA A 268 4.59 7.94 -9.97
C ALA A 268 4.65 6.40 -9.98
N THR A 269 5.83 5.85 -9.66
CA THR A 269 6.19 4.43 -9.87
C THR A 269 5.64 3.47 -8.81
N GLY A 270 5.02 3.98 -7.74
CA GLY A 270 4.60 3.17 -6.60
C GLY A 270 5.76 2.80 -5.66
N GLY A 271 5.48 1.92 -4.69
CA GLY A 271 6.44 1.51 -3.67
C GLY A 271 7.36 0.33 -4.04
N SER A 272 7.98 -0.25 -3.02
CA SER A 272 9.00 -1.30 -3.12
C SER A 272 8.60 -2.63 -2.46
N GLY A 273 7.31 -2.88 -2.26
CA GLY A 273 6.84 -4.07 -1.54
C GLY A 273 7.23 -5.43 -2.15
N GLN A 274 7.66 -5.51 -3.41
CA GLN A 274 8.20 -6.75 -4.02
C GLN A 274 9.64 -7.05 -3.65
N LEU A 275 10.34 -6.14 -2.93
CA LEU A 275 11.62 -6.46 -2.31
C LEU A 275 11.47 -7.50 -1.21
N ARG A 276 10.26 -7.66 -0.65
CA ARG A 276 9.94 -8.69 0.36
C ARG A 276 10.93 -8.68 1.51
N LEU A 277 11.10 -7.48 2.07
CA LEU A 277 12.03 -7.17 3.14
C LEU A 277 11.95 -8.26 4.23
N GLN A 278 13.12 -8.74 4.65
CA GLN A 278 13.28 -9.77 5.68
C GLN A 278 12.56 -11.09 5.36
N GLY A 279 12.32 -11.37 4.07
CA GLY A 279 11.66 -12.58 3.59
C GLY A 279 10.15 -12.62 3.80
N TYR A 280 9.52 -11.52 4.24
CA TYR A 280 8.07 -11.48 4.40
C TYR A 280 7.36 -11.58 3.05
N PRO A 281 6.24 -12.32 2.96
CA PRO A 281 5.33 -12.20 1.83
C PRO A 281 4.86 -10.77 1.64
N THR A 282 4.33 -10.46 0.46
CA THR A 282 3.84 -9.11 0.14
C THR A 282 2.44 -9.14 -0.47
N SER A 283 1.63 -8.16 -0.12
CA SER A 283 0.34 -7.92 -0.78
C SER A 283 0.48 -7.08 -2.05
N ASN A 284 1.67 -6.55 -2.31
CA ASN A 284 1.90 -5.60 -3.38
C ASN A 284 1.78 -6.24 -4.75
N HIS A 285 1.38 -5.45 -5.73
CA HIS A 285 1.40 -5.84 -7.12
C HIS A 285 2.83 -6.18 -7.57
N VAL A 286 2.97 -7.05 -8.57
CA VAL A 286 4.29 -7.46 -9.11
C VAL A 286 5.13 -6.30 -9.65
N GLY A 287 4.48 -5.15 -9.88
CA GLY A 287 5.14 -3.93 -10.31
C GLY A 287 5.75 -3.06 -9.21
N ALA A 288 5.55 -3.34 -7.93
CA ALA A 288 6.05 -2.49 -6.83
C ALA A 288 7.49 -2.89 -6.42
N THR A 289 8.47 -2.62 -7.27
CA THR A 289 9.88 -3.07 -7.11
C THR A 289 10.84 -1.95 -6.69
N GLY A 290 10.33 -0.77 -6.35
CA GLY A 290 11.17 0.34 -5.87
C GLY A 290 11.97 1.08 -6.96
N ASP A 291 11.67 0.85 -8.24
CA ASP A 291 12.44 1.41 -9.38
C ASP A 291 12.64 2.93 -9.25
N GLY A 292 11.56 3.67 -8.96
CA GLY A 292 11.63 5.13 -8.87
C GLY A 292 12.45 5.66 -7.71
N LEU A 293 12.60 4.90 -6.61
CA LEU A 293 13.47 5.28 -5.51
C LEU A 293 14.94 5.26 -5.95
N VAL A 294 15.36 4.17 -6.60
CA VAL A 294 16.73 3.99 -7.09
C VAL A 294 17.07 5.04 -8.14
N LEU A 295 16.17 5.26 -9.11
CA LEU A 295 16.35 6.24 -10.17
C LEU A 295 16.48 7.67 -9.63
N ALA A 296 15.60 8.06 -8.70
CA ALA A 296 15.64 9.38 -8.10
C ALA A 296 16.88 9.57 -7.21
N TYR A 297 17.26 8.54 -6.44
CA TYR A 297 18.43 8.57 -5.57
C TYR A 297 19.73 8.76 -6.36
N ARG A 298 19.90 8.02 -7.47
CA ARG A 298 21.05 8.14 -8.37
C ARG A 298 21.15 9.54 -8.99
N GLN A 299 20.00 10.17 -9.24
CA GLN A 299 19.92 11.54 -9.75
C GLN A 299 20.19 12.61 -8.66
N GLY A 300 20.37 12.20 -7.40
CA GLY A 300 20.70 13.08 -6.28
C GLY A 300 19.52 13.52 -5.43
N CYS A 301 18.35 12.88 -5.56
CA CYS A 301 17.21 13.17 -4.67
C CYS A 301 17.44 12.58 -3.27
N HIS A 302 17.17 13.36 -2.24
CA HIS A 302 17.05 12.85 -0.89
C HIS A 302 15.79 12.00 -0.71
N LEU A 303 15.90 10.98 0.13
CA LEU A 303 14.80 10.13 0.54
C LEU A 303 14.41 10.41 2.00
N ALA A 304 13.16 10.12 2.35
CA ALA A 304 12.62 10.35 3.69
C ALA A 304 11.82 9.14 4.19
N ASN A 305 11.97 8.81 5.48
CA ASN A 305 11.19 7.81 6.22
C ASN A 305 11.23 6.39 5.62
N LEU A 306 12.35 5.99 5.03
CA LEU A 306 12.53 4.64 4.45
C LEU A 306 13.09 3.63 5.46
N ASP A 307 13.11 3.99 6.74
CA ASP A 307 13.37 3.14 7.92
C ASP A 307 12.09 2.53 8.51
N SER A 308 10.92 2.81 7.92
CA SER A 308 9.64 2.22 8.33
C SER A 308 8.85 1.69 7.14
N TYR A 309 8.35 0.46 7.29
CA TYR A 309 7.48 -0.20 6.34
C TYR A 309 6.25 -0.76 7.04
N GLN A 310 5.08 -0.58 6.44
CA GLN A 310 3.87 -1.12 7.01
C GLN A 310 3.71 -2.60 6.67
N TYR A 311 3.62 -3.43 7.71
CA TYR A 311 3.20 -4.82 7.62
C TYR A 311 1.72 -4.91 7.94
N HIS A 312 0.91 -5.35 6.96
CA HIS A 312 -0.51 -5.54 7.22
C HIS A 312 -0.73 -6.83 8.01
N PRO A 313 -1.49 -6.82 9.13
CA PRO A 313 -1.60 -7.98 10.01
C PRO A 313 -2.25 -9.21 9.38
N SER A 314 -3.22 -8.98 8.47
CA SER A 314 -4.02 -10.05 7.87
C SER A 314 -3.69 -10.30 6.40
N GLY A 315 -2.43 -10.64 6.10
CA GLY A 315 -2.08 -11.28 4.84
C GLY A 315 -2.44 -12.76 4.90
N ALA A 316 -3.03 -13.34 3.86
CA ALA A 316 -3.34 -14.77 3.86
C ALA A 316 -2.04 -15.59 3.97
N SER A 317 -2.05 -16.62 4.80
CA SER A 317 -0.93 -17.57 4.96
C SER A 317 -1.24 -18.93 4.35
N TYR A 318 -2.45 -19.13 3.83
CA TYR A 318 -2.87 -20.35 3.16
C TYR A 318 -4.05 -20.05 2.22
N THR A 319 -4.15 -20.68 1.03
CA THR A 319 -3.19 -21.61 0.38
C THR A 319 -1.97 -20.89 -0.20
N GLU A 320 -0.95 -21.62 -0.67
CA GLU A 320 0.30 -21.04 -1.21
C GLU A 320 0.07 -19.97 -2.28
N ALA A 321 -0.92 -20.17 -3.16
CA ALA A 321 -1.25 -19.21 -4.21
C ALA A 321 -1.85 -17.89 -3.68
N LEU A 322 -2.30 -17.85 -2.42
CA LEU A 322 -2.84 -16.68 -1.76
C LEU A 322 -1.85 -16.05 -0.78
N VAL A 323 -0.65 -16.61 -0.60
CA VAL A 323 0.26 -16.13 0.44
C VAL A 323 0.60 -14.65 0.24
N GLY A 324 0.43 -13.85 1.28
CA GLY A 324 0.60 -12.40 1.28
C GLY A 324 -0.56 -11.61 0.68
N GLN A 325 -1.55 -12.27 0.05
CA GLN A 325 -2.74 -11.59 -0.44
C GLN A 325 -3.52 -10.97 0.72
N LEU A 326 -3.90 -9.71 0.54
CA LEU A 326 -4.60 -8.95 1.57
C LEU A 326 -5.95 -9.58 1.91
N VAL A 327 -6.22 -9.70 3.21
CA VAL A 327 -7.57 -9.80 3.75
C VAL A 327 -7.88 -8.45 4.41
N THR A 328 -8.71 -7.64 3.76
CA THR A 328 -8.99 -6.24 4.15
C THR A 328 -9.26 -6.05 5.64
N GLU A 329 -8.71 -4.97 6.21
CA GLU A 329 -8.96 -4.52 7.58
C GLU A 329 -10.45 -4.38 7.90
N SER A 330 -11.29 -4.04 6.92
CA SER A 330 -12.74 -3.94 7.11
C SER A 330 -13.36 -5.23 7.65
N ILE A 331 -12.75 -6.41 7.42
CA ILE A 331 -13.19 -7.70 8.00
C ILE A 331 -13.04 -7.69 9.53
N ARG A 332 -11.92 -7.18 10.05
CA ARG A 332 -11.71 -6.98 11.50
C ARG A 332 -12.71 -5.97 12.05
N SER A 333 -12.90 -4.85 11.36
CA SER A 333 -13.79 -3.76 11.80
C SER A 333 -15.26 -4.13 11.93
N ILE A 334 -15.72 -5.19 11.26
CA ILE A 334 -17.12 -5.65 11.38
C ILE A 334 -17.28 -6.88 12.29
N GLY A 335 -16.20 -7.34 12.93
CA GLY A 335 -16.26 -8.25 14.07
C GLY A 335 -15.57 -9.59 13.92
N ALA A 336 -14.78 -9.83 12.87
CA ALA A 336 -13.86 -10.97 12.83
C ALA A 336 -12.79 -10.81 13.92
N GLN A 337 -12.36 -11.93 14.49
CA GLN A 337 -11.43 -11.96 15.62
C GLN A 337 -10.19 -12.79 15.29
N LEU A 338 -9.04 -12.39 15.84
CA LEU A 338 -7.77 -13.09 15.69
C LEU A 338 -7.59 -14.10 16.84
N LEU A 339 -7.34 -15.36 16.49
CA LEU A 339 -7.21 -16.46 17.44
C LEU A 339 -5.96 -17.29 17.19
N ASN A 340 -5.33 -17.72 18.27
CA ASN A 340 -4.19 -18.63 18.21
C ASN A 340 -4.63 -20.08 17.92
N VAL A 341 -3.68 -21.02 17.89
CA VAL A 341 -3.92 -22.46 17.62
C VAL A 341 -4.86 -23.13 18.65
N ASN A 342 -5.03 -22.53 19.83
CA ASN A 342 -5.92 -23.01 20.89
C ASN A 342 -7.34 -22.43 20.80
N GLY A 343 -7.61 -21.55 19.83
CA GLY A 343 -8.90 -20.88 19.69
C GLY A 343 -9.10 -19.72 20.67
N GLU A 344 -8.00 -19.20 21.24
CA GLU A 344 -7.99 -18.11 22.21
C GLU A 344 -7.78 -16.77 21.50
N ARG A 345 -8.59 -15.76 21.84
CA ARG A 345 -8.45 -14.38 21.36
C ARG A 345 -7.40 -13.66 22.18
N PHE A 346 -6.42 -13.02 21.52
CA PHE A 346 -5.22 -12.50 22.18
C PHE A 346 -4.96 -10.99 21.97
N ILE A 347 -5.72 -10.32 21.10
CA ILE A 347 -5.51 -8.89 20.79
C ILE A 347 -6.83 -8.19 20.47
N ASP A 348 -6.89 -6.87 20.68
CA ASP A 348 -7.93 -6.02 20.10
C ASP A 348 -7.66 -5.77 18.61
N GLU A 349 -8.52 -6.25 17.73
CA GLU A 349 -8.30 -6.18 16.29
C GLU A 349 -8.43 -4.76 15.71
N MET A 350 -8.89 -3.79 16.51
CA MET A 350 -9.08 -2.39 16.15
C MET A 350 -7.97 -1.44 16.62
N THR A 351 -6.96 -1.96 17.31
CA THR A 351 -5.75 -1.19 17.64
C THR A 351 -4.88 -0.95 16.39
N TYR A 352 -3.73 -0.29 16.56
CA TYR A 352 -2.80 0.03 15.49
C TYR A 352 -2.20 -1.23 14.81
N ARG A 353 -1.90 -1.12 13.51
CA ARG A 353 -1.53 -2.26 12.66
C ARG A 353 -0.22 -2.91 13.09
N ASP A 354 0.78 -2.11 13.42
CA ASP A 354 2.07 -2.51 13.98
C ASP A 354 1.90 -3.39 15.23
N VAL A 355 1.03 -2.98 16.17
CA VAL A 355 0.74 -3.71 17.41
C VAL A 355 0.08 -5.06 17.11
N VAL A 356 -0.91 -5.09 16.21
CA VAL A 356 -1.56 -6.35 15.81
C VAL A 356 -0.58 -7.27 15.09
N ALA A 357 0.26 -6.75 14.20
CA ALA A 357 1.26 -7.54 13.48
C ALA A 357 2.27 -8.16 14.45
N ALA A 358 2.82 -7.38 15.38
CA ALA A 358 3.74 -7.85 16.42
C ALA A 358 3.10 -8.91 17.33
N ALA A 359 1.83 -8.73 17.72
CA ALA A 359 1.08 -9.71 18.51
C ALA A 359 0.93 -11.06 17.78
N ILE A 360 0.68 -11.05 16.46
CA ILE A 360 0.61 -12.28 15.66
C ILE A 360 1.97 -12.98 15.61
N ILE A 361 3.06 -12.23 15.39
CA ILE A 361 4.43 -12.76 15.37
C ILE A 361 4.77 -13.40 16.72
N LYS A 362 4.44 -12.74 17.84
CA LYS A 362 4.60 -13.26 19.19
C LYS A 362 3.89 -14.60 19.39
N GLU A 363 2.64 -14.75 18.95
CA GLU A 363 1.92 -16.03 19.06
C GLU A 363 2.63 -17.14 18.27
N VAL A 364 3.12 -16.85 17.06
CA VAL A 364 3.85 -17.81 16.23
C VAL A 364 5.18 -18.23 16.87
N VAL A 365 5.99 -17.27 17.31
CA VAL A 365 7.29 -17.50 17.96
C VAL A 365 7.11 -18.28 19.27
N ALA A 366 6.06 -17.99 20.03
CA ALA A 366 5.72 -18.70 21.26
C ALA A 366 5.04 -20.06 21.02
N HIS A 367 5.10 -20.59 19.80
CA HIS A 367 4.52 -21.88 19.40
C HIS A 367 3.00 -22.00 19.62
N ARG A 368 2.30 -20.87 19.66
CA ARG A 368 0.83 -20.78 19.68
C ARG A 368 0.24 -20.44 18.31
N GLY A 369 1.07 -20.32 17.28
CA GLY A 369 0.62 -20.23 15.88
C GLY A 369 0.19 -21.58 15.30
N VAL A 370 -0.51 -21.52 14.17
CA VAL A 370 -0.88 -22.66 13.33
C VAL A 370 0.21 -22.87 12.29
N LYS A 371 0.63 -24.12 12.09
CA LYS A 371 1.63 -24.50 11.08
C LYS A 371 0.97 -25.21 9.90
N THR A 372 1.18 -24.67 8.71
CA THR A 372 0.68 -25.25 7.45
C THR A 372 1.51 -26.48 7.02
N PRO A 373 0.98 -27.35 6.15
CA PRO A 373 1.72 -28.49 5.60
C PRO A 373 2.97 -28.09 4.79
N PHE A 374 3.02 -26.85 4.31
CA PHE A 374 4.14 -26.30 3.52
C PHE A 374 5.15 -25.51 4.37
N GLY A 375 5.04 -25.59 5.70
CA GLY A 375 6.00 -24.96 6.61
C GLY A 375 5.77 -23.48 6.90
N ARG A 376 4.69 -22.88 6.37
CA ARG A 376 4.27 -21.53 6.78
C ARG A 376 3.55 -21.53 8.11
N HIS A 377 3.51 -20.37 8.75
CA HIS A 377 2.90 -20.15 10.04
C HIS A 377 1.88 -19.01 9.98
N GLY A 378 0.87 -19.06 10.84
CA GLY A 378 -0.12 -17.99 10.97
C GLY A 378 -1.00 -18.15 12.19
N VAL A 379 -2.05 -17.35 12.25
CA VAL A 379 -3.13 -17.42 13.24
C VAL A 379 -4.48 -17.42 12.52
N TRP A 380 -5.54 -17.82 13.20
CA TRP A 380 -6.88 -17.82 12.62
C TRP A 380 -7.51 -16.44 12.67
N LEU A 381 -8.05 -15.98 11.56
CA LEU A 381 -9.02 -14.89 11.49
C LEU A 381 -10.41 -15.50 11.35
N ASP A 382 -11.21 -15.45 12.43
CA ASP A 382 -12.52 -16.08 12.50
C ASP A 382 -13.59 -15.28 11.75
N THR A 383 -13.54 -15.33 10.42
CA THR A 383 -14.50 -14.66 9.52
C THR A 383 -15.95 -15.17 9.66
N PRO A 384 -16.24 -16.47 9.92
CA PRO A 384 -17.62 -16.93 10.15
C PRO A 384 -18.34 -16.24 11.32
N LEU A 385 -17.62 -15.70 12.30
CA LEU A 385 -18.20 -14.94 13.40
C LEU A 385 -18.97 -13.70 12.90
N ILE A 386 -18.61 -13.15 11.74
CA ILE A 386 -19.32 -12.02 11.12
C ILE A 386 -20.75 -12.42 10.75
N GLU A 387 -20.96 -13.63 10.23
CA GLU A 387 -22.29 -14.12 9.85
C GLU A 387 -23.21 -14.22 11.07
N ILE A 388 -22.65 -14.56 12.24
CA ILE A 388 -23.38 -14.57 13.52
C ILE A 388 -23.66 -13.15 14.00
N LYS A 389 -22.65 -12.27 14.02
CA LYS A 389 -22.77 -10.91 14.57
C LYS A 389 -23.61 -9.96 13.71
N LYS A 390 -23.59 -10.14 12.40
CA LYS A 390 -24.17 -9.20 11.41
C LYS A 390 -25.28 -9.82 10.56
N GLY A 391 -25.54 -11.12 10.73
CA GLY A 391 -26.57 -11.87 10.02
C GLY A 391 -26.04 -12.57 8.78
N ALA A 392 -26.71 -13.68 8.43
CA ALA A 392 -26.33 -14.57 7.34
C ALA A 392 -26.28 -13.87 5.96
N GLY A 393 -25.30 -14.23 5.15
CA GLY A 393 -25.00 -13.65 3.84
C GLY A 393 -24.24 -12.32 3.90
N THR A 394 -23.72 -11.92 5.06
CA THR A 394 -23.06 -10.62 5.19
C THR A 394 -21.76 -10.54 4.40
N LEU A 395 -20.90 -11.57 4.49
CA LEU A 395 -19.63 -11.60 3.76
C LEU A 395 -19.86 -11.66 2.24
N HIS A 396 -20.82 -12.46 1.77
CA HIS A 396 -21.18 -12.52 0.36
C HIS A 396 -21.66 -11.18 -0.21
N ARG A 397 -22.39 -10.39 0.60
CA ARG A 397 -22.93 -9.10 0.19
C ARG A 397 -21.88 -7.99 0.22
N GLN A 398 -21.05 -7.94 1.27
CA GLN A 398 -20.13 -6.82 1.53
C GLN A 398 -18.70 -7.06 1.02
N PHE A 399 -18.26 -8.32 0.92
CA PHE A 399 -16.90 -8.72 0.50
C PHE A 399 -16.92 -9.77 -0.62
N PRO A 400 -17.61 -9.49 -1.75
CA PRO A 400 -17.70 -10.44 -2.85
C PRO A 400 -16.34 -10.78 -3.46
N GLY A 401 -15.38 -9.85 -3.47
CA GLY A 401 -14.01 -10.08 -3.93
C GLY A 401 -13.26 -11.10 -3.07
N LEU A 402 -13.38 -10.98 -1.74
CA LEU A 402 -12.84 -11.96 -0.80
C LEU A 402 -13.41 -13.36 -1.04
N ILE A 403 -14.74 -13.48 -1.09
CA ILE A 403 -15.41 -14.78 -1.34
C ILE A 403 -14.95 -15.37 -2.67
N HIS A 404 -14.95 -14.60 -3.75
CA HIS A 404 -14.54 -15.07 -5.08
C HIS A 404 -13.09 -15.57 -5.08
N ARG A 405 -12.19 -14.87 -4.40
CA ARG A 405 -10.77 -15.22 -4.33
C ARG A 405 -10.54 -16.56 -3.63
N PHE A 406 -11.12 -16.73 -2.44
CA PHE A 406 -10.93 -17.94 -1.63
C PHE A 406 -11.69 -19.16 -2.18
N LYS A 407 -12.87 -18.93 -2.79
CA LYS A 407 -13.68 -20.01 -3.38
C LYS A 407 -12.94 -20.77 -4.49
N ARG A 408 -12.06 -20.10 -5.25
CA ARG A 408 -11.21 -20.76 -6.27
C ARG A 408 -10.31 -21.85 -5.70
N TYR A 409 -10.04 -21.80 -4.39
CA TYR A 409 -9.21 -22.76 -3.67
C TYR A 409 -10.03 -23.62 -2.70
N GLY A 410 -11.35 -23.69 -2.89
CA GLY A 410 -12.24 -24.52 -2.08
C GLY A 410 -12.43 -24.04 -0.64
N ILE A 411 -12.11 -22.77 -0.35
CA ILE A 411 -12.31 -22.16 0.97
C ILE A 411 -13.51 -21.22 0.87
N ASP A 412 -14.46 -21.36 1.80
CA ASP A 412 -15.58 -20.44 1.95
C ASP A 412 -15.38 -19.62 3.23
N PRO A 413 -14.93 -18.35 3.13
CA PRO A 413 -14.72 -17.49 4.30
C PRO A 413 -15.95 -17.29 5.19
N ALA A 414 -17.17 -17.51 4.67
CA ALA A 414 -18.38 -17.43 5.48
C ALA A 414 -18.60 -18.66 6.38
N LYS A 415 -17.88 -19.75 6.10
CA LYS A 415 -18.01 -21.03 6.83
C LYS A 415 -16.73 -21.46 7.53
N GLN A 416 -15.58 -21.02 7.03
CA GLN A 416 -14.27 -21.40 7.55
C GLN A 416 -13.44 -20.16 7.85
N PRO A 417 -12.74 -20.12 9.00
CA PRO A 417 -11.75 -19.09 9.30
C PRO A 417 -10.66 -19.01 8.23
N ILE A 418 -10.07 -17.83 8.06
CA ILE A 418 -8.91 -17.64 7.17
C ILE A 418 -7.64 -17.72 7.99
N LEU A 419 -6.62 -18.45 7.52
CA LEU A 419 -5.31 -18.42 8.13
C LEU A 419 -4.54 -17.17 7.65
N VAL A 420 -4.07 -16.35 8.59
CA VAL A 420 -3.40 -15.09 8.31
C VAL A 420 -2.07 -14.93 9.04
N TYR A 421 -1.17 -14.15 8.46
CA TYR A 421 0.12 -13.75 9.02
C TYR A 421 0.50 -12.36 8.48
N PRO A 422 1.34 -11.56 9.18
CA PRO A 422 1.77 -10.27 8.68
C PRO A 422 2.43 -10.36 7.30
N THR A 423 2.15 -9.37 6.47
CA THR A 423 2.67 -9.28 5.10
C THR A 423 3.11 -7.85 4.81
N LEU A 424 4.22 -7.68 4.10
CA LEU A 424 4.68 -6.36 3.65
C LEU A 424 3.62 -5.73 2.75
N HIS A 425 3.17 -4.52 3.10
CA HIS A 425 1.96 -3.93 2.52
C HIS A 425 2.19 -2.57 1.88
N TYR A 426 2.83 -1.65 2.59
CA TYR A 426 2.96 -0.27 2.14
C TYR A 426 4.31 0.32 2.54
N GLN A 427 4.85 1.15 1.67
CA GLN A 427 6.06 1.92 1.93
C GLN A 427 5.68 3.30 2.46
N ASN A 428 6.04 3.61 3.71
CA ASN A 428 5.68 4.89 4.33
C ASN A 428 6.52 6.05 3.78
N GLY A 429 7.81 5.78 3.56
CA GLY A 429 8.79 6.72 3.02
C GLY A 429 8.90 6.75 1.51
N GLY A 430 9.87 7.53 1.02
CA GLY A 430 10.16 7.64 -0.40
C GLY A 430 10.91 8.92 -0.76
N ILE A 431 10.77 9.34 -2.01
CA ILE A 431 11.38 10.58 -2.53
C ILE A 431 10.84 11.77 -1.75
N LYS A 432 11.75 12.59 -1.21
CA LYS A 432 11.39 13.83 -0.53
C LYS A 432 10.80 14.82 -1.54
N ILE A 433 9.68 15.44 -1.16
CA ILE A 433 9.00 16.46 -1.97
C ILE A 433 8.62 17.68 -1.14
N ASP A 434 8.49 18.82 -1.80
CA ASP A 434 7.85 20.01 -1.23
C ASP A 434 6.32 19.96 -1.38
N SER A 435 5.63 21.00 -0.87
CA SER A 435 4.17 21.10 -0.94
C SER A 435 3.60 21.27 -2.36
N GLN A 436 4.45 21.44 -3.37
CA GLN A 436 4.09 21.46 -4.79
C GLN A 436 4.49 20.17 -5.51
N GLY A 437 4.97 19.16 -4.78
CA GLY A 437 5.39 17.87 -5.33
C GLY A 437 6.74 17.90 -6.04
N ARG A 438 7.53 18.97 -5.89
CA ARG A 438 8.87 19.09 -6.48
C ARG A 438 9.86 18.32 -5.63
N THR A 439 10.82 17.64 -6.27
CA THR A 439 11.96 17.06 -5.55
C THR A 439 13.08 18.09 -5.42
N ASP A 440 14.14 17.70 -4.73
CA ASP A 440 15.34 18.53 -4.55
C ASP A 440 16.14 18.71 -5.87
N VAL A 441 15.80 17.93 -6.90
CA VAL A 441 16.41 17.96 -8.23
C VAL A 441 15.51 18.71 -9.20
N LYS A 442 16.10 19.64 -9.97
CA LYS A 442 15.35 20.44 -10.93
C LYS A 442 14.79 19.57 -12.05
N GLY A 443 13.58 19.89 -12.51
CA GLY A 443 12.93 19.15 -13.60
C GLY A 443 12.26 17.84 -13.15
N LEU A 444 12.33 17.49 -11.86
CA LEU A 444 11.75 16.27 -11.32
C LEU A 444 10.69 16.57 -10.25
N TRP A 445 9.55 15.91 -10.40
CA TRP A 445 8.43 15.88 -9.47
C TRP A 445 8.14 14.45 -9.06
N ALA A 446 7.45 14.25 -7.94
CA ALA A 446 7.01 12.93 -7.52
C ALA A 446 5.62 12.97 -6.86
N ALA A 447 4.84 11.89 -7.04
CA ALA A 447 3.52 11.74 -6.44
C ALA A 447 3.13 10.27 -6.22
N GLY A 448 2.34 10.02 -5.17
CA GLY A 448 1.87 8.67 -4.79
C GLY A 448 2.87 7.96 -3.87
N GLU A 449 2.76 6.63 -3.75
CA GLU A 449 3.56 5.81 -2.81
C GLU A 449 5.10 5.91 -3.03
N VAL A 450 5.55 6.47 -4.15
CA VAL A 450 6.98 6.73 -4.37
C VAL A 450 7.53 7.88 -3.50
N THR A 451 6.66 8.71 -2.89
CA THR A 451 7.05 9.89 -2.11
C THR A 451 7.08 9.61 -0.60
N GLY A 452 7.99 10.27 0.12
CA GLY A 452 8.08 10.21 1.58
C GLY A 452 7.47 11.41 2.31
N GLY A 453 7.47 11.37 3.65
CA GLY A 453 7.07 12.48 4.53
C GLY A 453 5.57 12.51 4.90
N LEU A 454 4.67 12.04 4.05
CA LEU A 454 3.22 12.16 4.31
C LEU A 454 2.73 11.28 5.47
N HIS A 455 3.25 10.05 5.57
CA HIS A 455 2.68 9.01 6.44
C HIS A 455 3.37 8.86 7.80
N GLY A 456 4.55 9.47 7.98
CA GLY A 456 5.36 9.27 9.18
C GLY A 456 5.99 7.87 9.19
N THR A 457 6.24 7.34 10.38
CA THR A 457 6.86 6.02 10.60
C THR A 457 5.90 5.10 11.28
#